data_AF-A0A6I3II69-F1
#
_entry.id   AF-A0A6I3II69-F1
#
_cell.length_a   1.000
_cell.length_b   1.000
_cell.length_c   1.000
_cell.angle_alpha   90.00
_cell.angle_beta   90.00
_cell.angle_gamma   90.00
#
_symmetry.space_group_name_H-M   'P 1'
#
loop_
_entity.id
_entity.type
_entity.pdbx_description
1 polymer ?
#
loop_
_entity_poly.entity_id
_entity_poly.type
_entity_poly.pdbx_seq_one_letter_code
_entity_poly.pdbx_strand_id
1 'polypeptide(L)'
;MELVTSDSTNSASPIGPRAIRRIVILVFVLGIGGMIAGSILDSNGFAITFGLITAVAALALVLVTQVSPPGALAKPGESAPLVVDERLAADLESRIDALVAEGADETQVRKLVGRAIELGRQQ
;
A
#
# COMPACT_ATOMS: atom_id res chain seq x y z
N MET A 1 -45.40 -7.83 -5.56
CA MET A 1 -44.80 -7.29 -4.33
C MET A 1 -43.30 -7.33 -4.55
N GLU A 2 -42.80 -6.33 -5.28
CA GLU A 2 -41.38 -6.01 -5.35
C GLU A 2 -40.83 -5.80 -3.94
N LEU A 3 -39.61 -6.27 -3.68
CA LEU A 3 -38.59 -5.44 -3.05
C LEU A 3 -37.23 -6.13 -3.19
N VAL A 4 -36.46 -5.57 -4.12
CA VAL A 4 -35.02 -5.30 -3.98
C VAL A 4 -34.10 -6.53 -4.02
N THR A 5 -33.83 -6.93 -5.25
CA THR A 5 -32.47 -7.11 -5.77
C THR A 5 -31.47 -6.28 -4.96
N SER A 6 -30.72 -6.93 -4.07
CA SER A 6 -29.44 -6.42 -3.59
C SER A 6 -28.36 -7.07 -4.42
N ASP A 7 -28.35 -6.72 -5.71
CA ASP A 7 -27.20 -6.92 -6.58
C ASP A 7 -26.11 -5.98 -6.07
N SER A 8 -25.42 -6.39 -5.00
CA SER A 8 -24.15 -5.80 -4.61
C SER A 8 -23.08 -6.38 -5.51
N THR A 9 -23.23 -6.18 -6.82
CA THR A 9 -22.11 -6.05 -7.74
C THR A 9 -21.37 -4.77 -7.32
N ASN A 10 -20.68 -4.87 -6.18
CA ASN A 10 -19.67 -3.91 -5.78
C ASN A 10 -18.67 -3.94 -6.90
N SER A 11 -18.82 -2.96 -7.80
CA SER A 11 -17.93 -2.68 -8.89
C SER A 11 -16.55 -2.65 -8.23
N ALA A 12 -15.73 -3.65 -8.54
CA ALA A 12 -14.32 -3.68 -8.17
C ALA A 12 -13.61 -2.58 -8.96
N SER A 13 -13.98 -1.32 -8.68
CA SER A 13 -13.12 -0.20 -8.96
C SER A 13 -11.84 -0.49 -8.19
N PRO A 14 -10.66 -0.47 -8.83
CA PRO A 14 -9.41 -0.60 -8.11
C PRO A 14 -9.43 0.45 -7.01
N ILE A 15 -9.53 0.00 -5.75
CA ILE A 15 -9.65 0.87 -4.59
C ILE A 15 -8.37 1.70 -4.57
N GLY A 16 -8.48 2.96 -5.02
CA GLY A 16 -7.34 3.84 -5.08
C GLY A 16 -6.74 4.04 -3.68
N PRO A 17 -5.44 4.37 -3.56
CA PRO A 17 -4.76 4.56 -2.27
C PRO A 17 -5.49 5.53 -1.32
N ARG A 18 -6.22 6.50 -1.90
CA ARG A 18 -7.05 7.47 -1.16
C ARG A 18 -8.23 6.82 -0.43
N ALA A 19 -8.87 5.82 -1.03
CA ALA A 19 -9.98 5.10 -0.42
C ALA A 19 -9.48 4.22 0.74
N ILE A 20 -8.36 3.53 0.58
CA ILE A 20 -7.73 2.74 1.64
C ILE A 20 -7.42 3.62 2.85
N ARG A 21 -6.76 4.78 2.63
CA ARG A 21 -6.45 5.72 3.71
C ARG A 21 -7.69 6.23 4.45
N ARG A 22 -8.78 6.50 3.73
CA ARG A 22 -10.06 6.89 4.35
C ARG A 22 -10.65 5.75 5.19
N ILE A 23 -10.61 4.52 4.68
CA ILE A 23 -11.09 3.34 5.41
C ILE A 23 -10.29 3.15 6.70
N VAL A 24 -8.96 3.25 6.66
CA VAL A 24 -8.10 3.12 7.86
C VAL A 24 -8.46 4.17 8.90
N ILE A 25 -8.60 5.44 8.50
CA ILE A 25 -8.97 6.53 9.41
C ILE A 25 -10.34 6.27 10.03
N LEU A 26 -11.33 5.84 9.23
CA LEU A 26 -12.67 5.53 9.73
C LEU A 26 -12.65 4.39 10.74
N VAL A 27 -11.90 3.31 10.48
CA VAL A 27 -11.74 2.19 11.42
C VAL A 27 -11.15 2.65 12.75
N PHE A 28 -10.10 3.47 12.71
CA PHE A 28 -9.46 3.98 13.93
C PHE A 28 -10.37 4.92 14.72
N VAL A 29 -11.03 5.86 14.05
CA VAL A 29 -11.96 6.82 14.69
C VAL A 29 -13.15 6.08 15.29
N LEU A 30 -13.69 5.08 14.61
CA LEU A 30 -14.80 4.27 15.10
C LEU A 30 -14.39 3.40 16.30
N GLY A 31 -13.18 2.84 16.29
CA GLY A 31 -12.64 2.08 17.42
C GLY A 31 -12.48 2.94 18.67
N ILE A 32 -11.88 4.13 18.54
CA ILE A 32 -11.73 5.08 19.65
C ILE A 32 -13.11 5.55 20.14
N GLY A 33 -13.99 5.95 19.23
CA GLY A 33 -15.34 6.40 19.55
C GLY A 33 -16.16 5.32 20.26
N GLY A 34 -16.02 4.07 19.84
CA GLY A 34 -16.66 2.91 20.46
C GLY A 34 -16.17 2.62 21.88
N MET A 35 -14.85 2.74 22.13
CA MET A 35 -14.30 2.63 23.49
C MET A 35 -14.83 3.75 24.41
N ILE A 36 -14.90 4.99 23.92
CA ILE A 36 -15.42 6.14 24.68
C ILE A 36 -16.92 5.96 24.97
N ALA A 37 -17.72 5.60 23.96
CA ALA A 37 -19.16 5.36 24.13
C ALA A 37 -19.45 4.18 25.06
N GLY A 38 -18.66 3.10 24.96
CA GLY A 38 -18.74 1.95 25.86
C GLY A 38 -18.47 2.31 27.33
N SER A 39 -17.57 3.27 27.56
CA SER A 39 -17.29 3.78 28.91
C SER A 39 -18.44 4.60 29.50
N ILE A 40 -19.27 5.25 28.67
CA ILE A 40 -20.39 6.09 29.14
C ILE A 40 -21.59 5.24 29.57
N LEU A 41 -21.74 4.03 29.02
CA LEU A 41 -22.88 3.15 29.29
C LEU A 41 -22.72 2.26 30.55
N ASP A 42 -21.65 2.49 31.33
CA ASP A 42 -21.35 1.84 32.62
C ASP A 42 -21.36 0.29 32.58
N SER A 43 -21.10 -0.28 31.40
CA SER A 43 -20.95 -1.73 31.20
C SER A 43 -19.61 -2.05 30.56
N ASN A 44 -18.68 -2.53 31.40
CA ASN A 44 -17.32 -2.90 31.00
C ASN A 44 -17.27 -3.92 29.82
N GLY A 45 -18.37 -4.63 29.57
CA GLY A 45 -18.51 -5.53 28.42
C GLY A 45 -18.44 -4.85 27.06
N PHE A 46 -18.93 -3.60 26.91
CA PHE A 46 -18.83 -2.88 25.64
C PHE A 46 -17.42 -2.39 25.34
N ALA A 47 -16.65 -2.02 26.36
CA ALA A 47 -15.25 -1.67 26.20
C ALA A 47 -14.43 -2.86 25.67
N ILE A 48 -14.72 -4.07 26.17
CA ILE A 48 -14.04 -5.30 25.74
C ILE A 48 -14.42 -5.69 24.30
N THR A 49 -15.70 -5.63 23.91
CA THR A 49 -16.12 -5.99 22.55
C THR A 49 -15.61 -5.00 21.50
N PHE A 50 -15.69 -3.70 21.77
CA PHE A 50 -15.11 -2.69 20.87
C PHE A 50 -13.58 -2.77 20.81
N GLY A 51 -12.92 -3.08 21.94
CA GLY A 51 -11.50 -3.35 21.97
C GLY A 51 -11.11 -4.54 21.10
N LEU A 52 -11.82 -5.67 21.22
CA LEU A 52 -11.58 -6.87 20.41
C LEU A 52 -11.83 -6.62 18.92
N ILE A 53 -12.92 -5.94 18.56
CA ILE A 53 -13.21 -5.60 17.16
C ILE A 53 -12.09 -4.72 16.58
N THR A 54 -11.63 -3.72 17.35
CA THR A 54 -10.53 -2.84 16.94
C THR A 54 -9.22 -3.61 16.78
N ALA A 55 -8.92 -4.55 17.69
CA ALA A 55 -7.74 -5.39 17.61
C ALA A 55 -7.76 -6.29 16.35
N VAL A 56 -8.90 -6.92 16.06
CA VAL A 56 -9.07 -7.74 14.84
C VAL A 56 -8.92 -6.90 13.58
N ALA A 57 -9.49 -5.70 13.56
CA ALA A 57 -9.37 -4.77 12.44
C ALA A 57 -7.90 -4.30 12.24
N ALA A 58 -7.18 -4.01 13.32
CA ALA A 58 -5.76 -3.68 13.27
C ALA A 58 -4.92 -4.85 12.75
N LEU A 59 -5.22 -6.07 13.19
CA LEU A 59 -4.52 -7.27 12.72
C LEU A 59 -4.77 -7.53 11.23
N ALA A 60 -6.00 -7.34 10.76
CA ALA A 60 -6.33 -7.38 9.34
C ALA A 60 -5.58 -6.30 8.54
N LEU A 61 -5.47 -5.08 9.07
CA LEU A 61 -4.69 -4.00 8.45
C LEU A 61 -3.19 -4.33 8.35
N VAL A 62 -2.62 -4.97 9.37
CA VAL A 62 -1.22 -5.43 9.34
C VAL A 62 -1.02 -6.47 8.23
N LEU A 63 -1.93 -7.45 8.13
CA LEU A 63 -1.86 -8.45 7.05
C LEU A 63 -1.97 -7.80 5.66
N VAL A 64 -2.88 -6.86 5.49
CA VAL A 64 -3.01 -6.07 4.24
C VAL A 64 -1.72 -5.32 3.94
N THR A 65 -1.08 -4.73 4.95
CA THR A 65 0.20 -4.01 4.79
C THR A 65 1.33 -4.95 4.36
N GLN A 66 1.36 -6.19 4.87
CA GLN A 66 2.35 -7.19 4.50
C GLN A 66 2.19 -7.73 3.06
N VAL A 67 0.95 -7.88 2.58
CA VAL A 67 0.68 -8.36 1.22
C VAL A 67 0.68 -7.26 0.17
N SER A 68 0.62 -5.99 0.60
CA SER A 68 0.63 -4.84 -0.31
C SER A 68 2.04 -4.55 -0.81
N PRO A 69 2.23 -4.27 -2.13
CA PRO A 69 3.52 -3.88 -2.67
C PRO A 69 4.12 -2.66 -1.97
N PRO A 70 5.46 -2.55 -1.89
CA PRO A 70 6.13 -1.36 -1.37
C PRO A 70 5.61 -0.10 -2.07
N GLY A 71 5.11 0.86 -1.29
CA GLY A 71 4.56 2.11 -1.82
C GLY A 71 3.05 2.13 -2.11
N ALA A 72 2.34 0.99 -2.07
CA ALA A 72 0.89 0.96 -2.29
C ALA A 72 0.07 1.78 -1.27
N LEU A 73 0.63 1.96 -0.07
CA LEU A 73 0.06 2.77 1.01
C LEU A 73 0.81 4.09 1.26
N ALA A 74 1.80 4.43 0.41
CA ALA A 74 2.57 5.65 0.57
C ALA A 74 1.69 6.90 0.46
N LYS A 75 2.04 7.92 1.24
CA LYS A 75 1.34 9.20 1.24
C LYS A 75 1.58 9.91 -0.10
N PRO A 76 0.57 10.58 -0.70
CA PRO A 76 0.79 11.36 -1.91
C PRO A 76 1.87 12.42 -1.67
N GLY A 77 2.97 12.37 -2.42
CA GLY A 77 4.11 13.28 -2.31
C GLY A 77 5.24 12.81 -1.39
N GLU A 78 5.12 11.62 -0.78
CA GLU A 78 6.20 11.00 -0.01
C GLU A 78 6.82 9.90 -0.86
N SER A 79 8.07 10.09 -1.29
CA SER A 79 8.82 9.06 -1.99
C SER A 79 8.95 7.86 -1.06
N ALA A 80 8.22 6.78 -1.36
CA ALA A 80 8.42 5.51 -0.69
C ALA A 80 9.92 5.19 -0.71
N PRO A 81 10.52 4.70 0.38
CA PRO A 81 11.89 4.25 0.34
C PRO A 81 12.00 3.22 -0.79
N LEU A 82 12.78 3.55 -1.83
CA LEU A 82 13.11 2.59 -2.88
C LEU A 82 13.88 1.47 -2.20
N VAL A 83 13.18 0.40 -1.85
CA VAL A 83 13.82 -0.87 -1.53
C VAL A 83 14.34 -1.37 -2.87
N VAL A 84 15.58 -1.00 -3.18
CA VAL A 84 16.28 -1.50 -4.36
C VAL A 84 16.47 -3.00 -4.13
N ASP A 85 15.86 -3.81 -4.99
CA ASP A 85 16.11 -5.25 -4.98
C ASP A 85 17.52 -5.48 -5.51
N GLU A 86 18.43 -5.82 -4.60
CA GLU A 86 19.85 -6.08 -4.88
C GLU A 86 20.04 -7.13 -5.98
N ARG A 87 19.12 -8.10 -6.07
CA ARG A 87 19.18 -9.15 -7.10
C ARG A 87 18.85 -8.62 -8.48
N LEU A 88 17.89 -7.71 -8.56
CA LEU A 88 17.53 -6.99 -9.79
C LEU A 88 18.64 -6.03 -10.21
N ALA A 89 19.28 -5.36 -9.24
CA ALA A 89 20.43 -4.48 -9.50
C ALA A 89 21.61 -5.27 -10.08
N ALA A 90 21.95 -6.42 -9.50
CA ALA A 90 23.02 -7.29 -9.98
C ALA A 90 22.75 -7.86 -11.39
N ASP A 91 21.51 -8.23 -11.70
CA ASP A 91 21.14 -8.69 -13.05
C ASP A 91 21.28 -7.55 -14.08
N LEU A 92 20.90 -6.32 -13.71
CA LEU A 92 21.03 -5.16 -14.59
C LEU A 92 22.51 -4.83 -14.86
N GLU A 93 23.37 -4.86 -13.84
CA GLU A 93 24.79 -4.61 -13.97
C GLU A 93 25.46 -5.66 -14.88
N SER A 94 25.18 -6.95 -14.66
CA SER A 94 25.67 -8.04 -15.50
C SER A 94 25.31 -7.87 -16.99
N ARG A 95 24.08 -7.41 -17.28
CA ARG A 95 23.65 -7.15 -18.66
C ARG A 95 24.37 -5.94 -19.26
N ILE A 96 24.56 -4.87 -18.50
CA ILE A 96 25.29 -3.68 -18.95
C ILE A 96 26.74 -4.07 -19.28
N ASP A 97 27.39 -4.86 -18.42
CA ASP A 97 28.74 -5.35 -18.65
C ASP A 97 28.84 -6.22 -19.90
N ALA A 98 27.86 -7.11 -20.12
CA ALA A 98 27.82 -7.92 -21.34
C ALA A 98 27.67 -7.05 -22.61
N LEU A 99 26.80 -6.04 -22.58
CA LEU A 99 26.62 -5.08 -23.68
C LEU A 99 27.90 -4.31 -23.99
N VAL A 100 28.62 -3.85 -22.96
CA VAL A 100 29.90 -3.14 -23.12
C VAL A 100 30.98 -4.11 -23.64
N ALA A 101 31.01 -5.35 -23.16
CA ALA A 101 31.93 -6.38 -23.64
C ALA A 101 31.68 -6.76 -25.11
N GLU A 102 30.42 -6.73 -25.57
CA GLU A 102 30.05 -6.90 -26.98
C GLU A 102 30.42 -5.68 -27.86
N GLY A 103 30.91 -4.60 -27.25
CA GLY A 103 31.43 -3.42 -27.95
C GLY A 103 30.51 -2.20 -27.92
N ALA A 104 29.45 -2.20 -27.09
CA ALA A 104 28.66 -1.00 -26.89
C ALA A 104 29.50 0.11 -26.20
N ASP A 105 29.31 1.36 -26.63
CA ASP A 105 29.98 2.51 -26.02
C ASP A 105 29.44 2.73 -24.60
N GLU A 106 30.29 2.53 -23.59
CA GLU A 106 29.94 2.66 -22.17
C GLU A 106 29.35 4.04 -21.82
N THR A 107 29.86 5.11 -22.45
CA THR A 107 29.38 6.48 -22.20
C THR A 107 27.95 6.65 -22.71
N GLN A 108 27.62 6.07 -23.86
CA GLN A 108 26.26 6.06 -24.40
C GLN A 108 25.33 5.19 -23.55
N VAL A 109 25.78 4.01 -23.11
CA VAL A 109 24.99 3.12 -22.24
C VAL A 109 24.68 3.81 -20.91
N ARG A 110 25.67 4.42 -20.26
CA ARG A 110 25.47 5.14 -18.99
C ARG A 110 24.51 6.33 -19.14
N LYS A 111 24.58 7.06 -20.25
CA LYS A 111 23.61 8.13 -20.57
C LYS A 111 22.20 7.59 -20.81
N LEU A 112 22.06 6.44 -21.46
CA LEU A 112 20.77 5.81 -21.73
C LEU A 112 20.12 5.32 -20.44
N VAL A 113 20.86 4.60 -19.60
CA VAL A 113 20.39 4.14 -18.28
C VAL A 113 20.01 5.33 -17.40
N GLY A 114 20.83 6.39 -17.39
CA GLY A 114 20.50 7.63 -16.67
C GLY A 114 19.17 8.25 -17.11
N ARG A 115 18.89 8.28 -18.42
CA ARG A 115 17.59 8.75 -18.94
C ARG A 115 16.43 7.81 -18.58
N ALA A 116 16.65 6.50 -18.58
CA ALA A 116 15.62 5.54 -18.18
C ALA A 116 15.25 5.69 -16.69
N ILE A 117 16.25 5.91 -15.81
CA ILE A 117 16.04 6.17 -14.38
C ILE A 117 15.27 7.49 -14.18
N GLU A 118 15.66 8.55 -14.89
CA GLU A 118 14.96 9.84 -14.80
C GLU A 118 13.50 9.71 -15.22
N LEU A 119 13.22 8.96 -16.30
CA LEU A 119 11.86 8.68 -16.74
C LEU A 119 11.07 7.85 -15.71
N GLY A 120 11.71 6.86 -15.07
CA GLY A 120 11.11 6.05 -14.02
C GLY A 120 10.82 6.83 -12.73
N ARG A 121 11.61 7.86 -12.41
CA ARG A 121 11.36 8.76 -11.26
C ARG A 121 10.21 9.74 -11.48
N GLN A 122 9.84 10.01 -12.73
CA GLN A 122 8.79 10.95 -13.09
C GLN A 122 7.40 10.30 -13.21
N GLN A 123 7.31 8.96 -13.10
CA GLN A 123 6.06 8.18 -13.12
C GLN A 123 5.67 7.71 -11.72
#